data_AF-A0A0L8VRW8-F1
#
_entry.id   AF-A0A0L8VRW8-F1
#
_cell.length_a   1.000
_cell.length_b   1.000
_cell.length_c   1.000
_cell.angle_alpha   90.00
_cell.angle_beta   90.00
_cell.angle_gamma   90.00
#
_symmetry.space_group_name_H-M   'P 1'
#
loop_
_entity.id
_entity.type
_entity.pdbx_description
1 polymer ?
#
loop_
_entity_poly.entity_id
_entity_poly.type
_entity_poly.pdbx_seq_one_letter_code
_entity_poly.pdbx_strand_id
1 'polypeptide(L)'
;MDIKDTDEGYESIELMNSSFRKLSIAATRSITHKEVNSSINPNLSDTAALNNDYMETISLLVNSNWLTEMLSMLNFNKDGIFDTSLQIVKKVFDVEKESYASFLLRDTMPKLTAFVYGVSNIIENTNNVNMTNPSRWAAYSRQNLENILLAYTSHEIETLVKRLHTHMVNDFGYHQENAINNVLCDKLWSCIQGQTVSLYLKLYTVIDKHYRGTNIRFTKNDIISAFEEYKNA
;
A
#
# COMPACT_ATOMS: atom_id res chain seq x y z
N MET A 1 -33.88 -47.78 -28.36
CA MET A 1 -32.99 -47.89 -27.19
C MET A 1 -32.15 -46.64 -27.25
N ASP A 2 -32.72 -45.54 -26.77
CA ASP A 2 -32.14 -44.22 -26.92
C ASP A 2 -31.24 -43.90 -25.74
N ILE A 3 -30.10 -43.33 -26.10
CA ILE A 3 -28.93 -43.04 -25.29
C ILE A 3 -29.32 -42.11 -24.13
N LYS A 4 -29.17 -42.61 -22.89
CA LYS A 4 -29.37 -41.89 -21.63
C LYS A 4 -28.05 -41.43 -20.98
N ASP A 5 -26.95 -41.38 -21.74
CA ASP A 5 -25.61 -41.13 -21.19
C ASP A 5 -25.15 -39.65 -21.21
N THR A 6 -26.03 -38.70 -21.54
CA THR A 6 -25.65 -37.27 -21.58
C THR A 6 -25.96 -36.48 -20.31
N ASP A 7 -26.79 -36.99 -19.40
CA ASP A 7 -27.29 -36.21 -18.23
C ASP A 7 -26.31 -36.26 -17.03
N GLU A 8 -25.77 -37.44 -16.71
CA GLU A 8 -24.87 -37.64 -15.56
C GLU A 8 -23.53 -36.89 -15.71
N GLY A 9 -23.04 -36.73 -16.95
CA GLY A 9 -21.83 -35.96 -17.25
C GLY A 9 -22.00 -34.46 -17.00
N TYR A 10 -23.19 -33.92 -17.26
CA TYR A 10 -23.51 -32.51 -17.02
C TYR A 10 -23.66 -32.20 -15.53
N GLU A 11 -24.35 -33.06 -14.77
CA GLU A 11 -24.48 -32.90 -13.31
C GLU A 11 -23.11 -32.98 -12.59
N SER A 12 -22.22 -33.86 -13.05
CA SER A 12 -20.86 -33.99 -12.51
C SER A 12 -20.01 -32.73 -12.74
N ILE A 13 -20.12 -32.12 -13.93
CA ILE A 13 -19.42 -30.87 -14.25
C ILE A 13 -19.96 -29.70 -13.41
N GLU A 14 -21.27 -29.63 -13.21
CA GLU A 14 -21.89 -28.59 -12.37
C GLU A 14 -21.48 -28.73 -10.89
N LEU A 15 -21.49 -29.95 -10.36
CA LEU A 15 -20.99 -30.25 -9.01
C LEU A 15 -19.51 -29.89 -8.85
N MET A 16 -18.69 -30.20 -9.85
CA MET A 16 -17.27 -29.87 -9.85
C MET A 16 -17.06 -28.35 -9.87
N ASN A 17 -17.77 -27.62 -10.73
CA ASN A 17 -17.69 -26.16 -10.81
C ASN A 17 -18.17 -25.47 -9.51
N SER A 18 -19.25 -25.98 -8.91
CA SER A 18 -19.74 -25.54 -7.59
C SER A 18 -18.71 -25.78 -6.48
N SER A 19 -18.06 -26.94 -6.50
CA SER A 19 -17.02 -27.29 -5.53
C SER A 19 -15.78 -26.40 -5.67
N PHE A 20 -15.33 -26.13 -6.90
CA PHE A 20 -14.24 -25.18 -7.16
C PHE A 20 -14.56 -23.77 -6.68
N ARG A 21 -15.79 -23.29 -6.92
CA ARG A 21 -16.24 -21.99 -6.43
C ARG A 21 -16.22 -21.93 -4.89
N LYS A 22 -16.70 -22.98 -4.21
CA LYS A 22 -16.68 -23.04 -2.74
C LYS A 22 -15.25 -23.05 -2.21
N LEU A 23 -14.36 -23.82 -2.84
CA LEU A 23 -12.95 -23.88 -2.47
C LEU A 23 -12.25 -22.53 -2.65
N SER A 24 -12.47 -21.86 -3.79
CA SER A 24 -11.86 -20.55 -4.05
C SER A 24 -12.34 -19.48 -3.07
N ILE A 25 -13.63 -19.50 -2.71
CA ILE A 25 -14.20 -18.61 -1.69
C ILE A 25 -13.60 -18.92 -0.32
N ALA A 26 -13.43 -20.19 0.04
CA ALA A 26 -12.80 -20.56 1.31
C ALA A 26 -11.33 -20.11 1.40
N ALA A 27 -10.55 -20.34 0.34
CA ALA A 27 -9.16 -19.88 0.24
C ALA A 27 -9.05 -18.35 0.25
N THR A 28 -10.03 -17.65 -0.34
CA THR A 28 -10.05 -16.19 -0.31
C THR A 28 -10.46 -15.67 1.08
N ARG A 29 -11.34 -16.39 1.78
CA ARG A 29 -11.74 -16.06 3.16
C ARG A 29 -10.59 -16.19 4.14
N SER A 30 -9.68 -17.15 3.95
CA SER A 30 -8.53 -17.30 4.85
C SER A 30 -7.59 -16.09 4.83
N ILE A 31 -7.52 -15.35 3.71
CA ILE A 31 -6.70 -14.13 3.60
C ILE A 31 -7.46 -12.84 3.96
N THR A 32 -8.79 -12.90 4.19
CA THR A 32 -9.60 -11.72 4.54
C THR A 32 -9.79 -11.52 6.04
N HIS A 33 -9.12 -12.31 6.89
CA HIS A 33 -9.39 -12.39 8.33
C HIS A 33 -9.03 -11.15 9.18
N LYS A 34 -8.72 -10.00 8.57
CA LYS A 34 -8.66 -8.72 9.28
C LYS A 34 -9.98 -7.98 9.09
N GLU A 35 -10.79 -7.93 10.16
CA GLU A 35 -11.84 -6.93 10.28
C GLU A 35 -11.27 -5.54 9.96
N VAL A 36 -11.99 -4.81 9.12
CA VAL A 36 -11.65 -3.51 8.49
C VAL A 36 -11.47 -2.35 9.50
N ASN A 37 -11.27 -2.63 10.79
CA ASN A 37 -11.31 -1.66 11.89
C ASN A 37 -9.99 -1.49 12.66
N SER A 38 -8.83 -1.76 12.06
CA SER A 38 -7.57 -1.21 12.60
C SER A 38 -7.24 0.11 11.91
N SER A 39 -7.99 1.17 12.27
CA SER A 39 -7.41 2.50 12.20
C SER A 39 -6.14 2.46 13.06
N ILE A 40 -4.98 2.55 12.40
CA ILE A 40 -3.68 2.51 13.08
C ILE A 40 -3.70 3.64 14.11
N ASN A 41 -3.90 3.27 15.38
CA ASN A 41 -3.96 4.20 16.47
C ASN A 41 -2.51 4.65 16.74
N PRO A 42 -2.15 5.91 16.49
CA PRO A 42 -0.75 6.35 16.49
C PRO A 42 -0.10 6.38 17.88
N ASN A 43 -0.79 5.89 18.92
CA ASN A 43 -0.45 6.09 20.33
C ASN A 43 -0.11 4.81 21.13
N LEU A 44 0.05 3.64 20.52
CA LEU A 44 0.58 2.46 21.24
C LEU A 44 1.88 1.95 20.61
N SER A 45 2.95 2.17 21.37
CA SER A 45 4.36 1.89 21.08
C SER A 45 4.75 0.46 21.42
N ASP A 46 4.01 -0.55 20.91
CA ASP A 46 4.52 -1.92 20.91
C ASP A 46 5.18 -2.19 19.56
N THR A 47 6.49 -1.96 19.51
CA THR A 47 7.36 -2.21 18.35
C THR A 47 7.25 -3.66 17.85
N ALA A 48 7.00 -4.62 18.74
CA ALA A 48 6.74 -6.01 18.40
C ALA A 48 5.39 -6.20 17.66
N ALA A 49 4.33 -5.49 18.06
CA ALA A 49 3.03 -5.55 17.40
C ALA A 49 3.09 -4.93 15.99
N LEU A 50 3.77 -3.78 15.86
CA LEU A 50 3.98 -3.13 14.56
C LEU A 50 4.81 -3.99 13.61
N ASN A 51 5.83 -4.69 14.11
CA ASN A 51 6.62 -5.61 13.30
C ASN A 51 5.81 -6.85 12.87
N ASN A 52 4.93 -7.36 13.74
CA ASN A 52 4.03 -8.45 13.38
C ASN A 52 3.02 -8.02 12.31
N ASP A 53 2.43 -6.82 12.44
CA ASP A 53 1.55 -6.25 11.42
C ASP A 53 2.29 -6.07 10.08
N TYR A 54 3.54 -5.61 10.12
CA TYR A 54 4.39 -5.46 8.93
C TYR A 54 4.62 -6.79 8.21
N MET A 55 5.04 -7.82 8.95
CA MET A 55 5.29 -9.16 8.41
C MET A 55 4.00 -9.82 7.91
N GLU A 56 2.87 -9.57 8.58
CA GLU A 56 1.56 -10.02 8.12
C GLU A 56 1.17 -9.37 6.80
N THR A 57 1.34 -8.05 6.66
CA THR A 57 1.11 -7.32 5.41
C THR A 57 1.97 -7.87 4.26
N ILE A 58 3.26 -8.15 4.49
CA ILE A 58 4.14 -8.79 3.49
C ILE A 58 3.58 -10.15 3.08
N SER A 59 3.21 -11.00 4.05
CA SER A 59 2.65 -12.32 3.77
C SER A 59 1.35 -12.24 2.97
N LEU A 60 0.44 -11.34 3.35
CA LEU A 60 -0.82 -11.12 2.64
C LEU A 60 -0.61 -10.60 1.22
N LEU A 61 0.37 -9.72 0.99
CA LEU A 61 0.73 -9.24 -0.35
C LEU A 61 1.21 -10.37 -1.26
N VAL A 62 2.13 -11.19 -0.78
CA VAL A 62 2.62 -12.35 -1.54
C VAL A 62 1.45 -13.31 -1.83
N ASN A 63 0.71 -13.70 -0.80
CA ASN A 63 -0.38 -14.68 -0.93
C ASN A 63 -1.51 -14.19 -1.83
N SER A 64 -1.92 -12.91 -1.70
CA SER A 64 -2.98 -12.34 -2.53
C SER A 64 -2.54 -12.11 -3.98
N ASN A 65 -1.26 -11.77 -4.22
CA ASN A 65 -0.73 -11.69 -5.58
C ASN A 65 -0.72 -13.09 -6.23
N TRP A 66 -0.18 -14.10 -5.56
CA TRP A 66 -0.18 -15.48 -6.05
C TRP A 66 -1.60 -16.00 -6.31
N LEU A 67 -2.52 -15.79 -5.38
CA LEU A 67 -3.90 -16.23 -5.54
C LEU A 67 -4.60 -15.49 -6.69
N THR A 68 -4.30 -14.21 -6.91
CA THR A 68 -4.81 -13.45 -8.05
C THR A 68 -4.33 -14.03 -9.38
N GLU A 69 -3.03 -14.30 -9.51
CA GLU A 69 -2.46 -14.85 -10.74
C GLU A 69 -3.01 -16.27 -11.02
N MET A 70 -3.03 -17.14 -9.99
CA MET A 70 -3.55 -18.49 -10.12
C MET A 70 -5.04 -18.52 -10.48
N LEU A 71 -5.87 -17.77 -9.77
CA LEU A 71 -7.30 -17.70 -10.08
C LEU A 71 -7.53 -17.10 -11.47
N SER A 72 -6.77 -16.10 -11.89
CA SER A 72 -6.92 -15.48 -13.22
C SER A 72 -6.58 -16.47 -14.34
N MET A 73 -5.52 -17.27 -14.18
CA MET A 73 -5.18 -18.33 -15.13
C MET A 73 -6.27 -19.40 -15.23
N LEU A 74 -6.83 -19.82 -14.08
CA LEU A 74 -7.88 -20.83 -14.05
C LEU A 74 -9.23 -20.32 -14.59
N ASN A 75 -9.50 -19.03 -14.43
CA ASN A 75 -10.76 -18.40 -14.85
C ASN A 75 -10.90 -18.33 -16.38
N PHE A 76 -9.79 -18.31 -17.12
CA PHE A 76 -9.79 -18.26 -18.60
C PHE A 76 -10.55 -19.43 -19.24
N ASN A 77 -10.55 -20.60 -18.61
CA ASN A 77 -11.18 -21.83 -19.13
C ASN A 77 -12.51 -22.18 -18.44
N LYS A 78 -13.02 -21.31 -17.55
CA LYS A 78 -14.06 -21.65 -16.58
C LYS A 78 -15.17 -20.61 -16.48
N ASP A 79 -15.43 -19.85 -17.54
CA ASP A 79 -16.58 -18.94 -17.68
C ASP A 79 -16.85 -18.03 -16.45
N GLY A 80 -15.80 -17.50 -15.82
CA GLY A 80 -15.95 -16.55 -14.72
C GLY A 80 -16.30 -17.15 -13.35
N ILE A 81 -16.20 -18.47 -13.16
CA ILE A 81 -16.49 -19.14 -11.87
C ILE A 81 -15.73 -18.52 -10.69
N PHE A 82 -14.54 -17.95 -10.93
CA PHE A 82 -13.68 -17.38 -9.90
C PHE A 82 -13.80 -15.86 -9.74
N ASP A 83 -14.66 -15.18 -10.49
CA ASP A 83 -14.76 -13.70 -10.51
C ASP A 83 -14.96 -13.10 -9.12
N THR A 84 -15.87 -13.68 -8.33
CA THR A 84 -16.12 -13.21 -6.96
C THR A 84 -14.88 -13.35 -6.08
N SER A 85 -14.15 -14.47 -6.21
CA SER A 85 -12.93 -14.70 -5.43
C SER A 85 -11.84 -13.72 -5.88
N LEU A 86 -11.65 -13.54 -7.18
CA LEU A 86 -10.72 -12.56 -7.76
C LEU A 86 -10.98 -11.14 -7.26
N GLN A 87 -12.24 -10.70 -7.21
CA GLN A 87 -12.57 -9.37 -6.70
C GLN A 87 -12.21 -9.19 -5.22
N ILE A 88 -12.47 -10.21 -4.38
CA ILE A 88 -12.14 -10.12 -2.95
C ILE A 88 -10.62 -10.14 -2.74
N VAL A 89 -9.89 -11.02 -3.42
CA VAL A 89 -8.41 -11.08 -3.32
C VAL A 89 -7.78 -9.76 -3.77
N LYS A 90 -8.25 -9.18 -4.88
CA LYS A 90 -7.79 -7.87 -5.35
C LYS A 90 -8.02 -6.77 -4.33
N LYS A 91 -9.19 -6.78 -3.66
CA LYS A 91 -9.48 -5.82 -2.59
C LYS A 91 -8.51 -5.96 -1.42
N VAL A 92 -8.17 -7.18 -1.01
CA VAL A 92 -7.15 -7.42 0.04
C VAL A 92 -5.80 -6.88 -0.41
N PHE A 93 -5.37 -7.23 -1.63
CA PHE A 93 -4.12 -6.74 -2.20
C PHE A 93 -4.05 -5.20 -2.24
N ASP A 94 -5.14 -4.55 -2.66
CA ASP A 94 -5.22 -3.09 -2.74
C ASP A 94 -5.16 -2.41 -1.37
N VAL A 95 -5.68 -3.02 -0.31
CA VAL A 95 -5.55 -2.49 1.06
C VAL A 95 -4.13 -2.69 1.58
N GLU A 96 -3.59 -3.90 1.43
CA GLU A 96 -2.28 -4.25 1.98
C GLU A 96 -1.14 -3.51 1.28
N LYS A 97 -1.23 -3.24 -0.03
CA LYS A 97 -0.18 -2.48 -0.75
C LYS A 97 -0.09 -1.04 -0.24
N GLU A 98 -1.23 -0.43 0.06
CA GLU A 98 -1.29 0.94 0.60
C GLU A 98 -0.80 0.99 2.05
N SER A 99 -1.12 -0.05 2.83
CA SER A 99 -0.60 -0.26 4.19
C SER A 99 0.91 -0.40 4.19
N TYR A 100 1.44 -1.27 3.31
CA TYR A 100 2.87 -1.49 3.13
C TYR A 100 3.61 -0.21 2.74
N ALA A 101 3.13 0.51 1.71
CA ALA A 101 3.71 1.79 1.32
C ALA A 101 3.71 2.80 2.49
N SER A 102 2.63 2.81 3.28
CA SER A 102 2.54 3.66 4.48
C SER A 102 3.54 3.28 5.56
N PHE A 103 3.78 1.98 5.81
CA PHE A 103 4.83 1.51 6.73
C PHE A 103 6.21 1.95 6.26
N LEU A 104 6.54 1.77 4.98
CA LEU A 104 7.83 2.16 4.41
C LEU A 104 8.09 3.66 4.53
N LEU A 105 7.07 4.50 4.29
CA LEU A 105 7.19 5.95 4.44
C LEU A 105 7.36 6.38 5.90
N ARG A 106 6.75 5.67 6.84
CA ARG A 106 6.93 5.92 8.28
C ARG A 106 8.32 5.50 8.74
N ASP A 107 8.87 4.41 8.21
CA ASP A 107 10.22 3.96 8.56
C ASP A 107 11.31 4.84 7.91
N THR A 108 11.12 5.21 6.65
CA THR A 108 12.11 5.95 5.87
C THR A 108 12.09 7.45 6.20
N MET A 109 10.91 8.02 6.46
CA MET A 109 10.72 9.46 6.71
C MET A 109 9.86 9.72 7.96
N PRO A 110 10.21 9.18 9.14
CA PRO A 110 9.34 9.16 10.32
C PRO A 110 8.88 10.56 10.75
N LYS A 111 9.80 11.52 10.81
CA LYS A 111 9.51 12.88 11.27
C LYS A 111 8.60 13.64 10.30
N LEU A 112 8.86 13.51 8.99
CA LEU A 112 8.09 14.20 7.96
C LEU A 112 6.68 13.61 7.86
N THR A 113 6.60 12.27 7.82
CA THR A 113 5.35 11.53 7.80
C THR A 113 4.49 11.85 9.02
N ALA A 114 5.05 11.79 10.23
CA ALA A 114 4.33 12.13 11.46
C ALA A 114 3.84 13.58 11.48
N PHE A 115 4.67 14.52 11.02
CA PHE A 115 4.28 15.94 10.95
C PHE A 115 3.12 16.15 9.97
N VAL A 116 3.25 15.68 8.72
CA VAL A 116 2.24 15.93 7.67
C VAL A 116 0.91 15.29 8.03
N TYR A 117 0.89 14.01 8.41
CA TYR A 117 -0.35 13.35 8.79
C TYR A 117 -0.93 13.92 10.09
N GLY A 118 -0.09 14.30 11.06
CA GLY A 118 -0.54 14.95 12.30
C GLY A 118 -1.24 16.29 12.02
N VAL A 119 -0.64 17.14 11.19
CA VAL A 119 -1.24 18.42 10.79
C VAL A 119 -2.49 18.22 9.95
N SER A 120 -2.47 17.33 8.95
CA SER A 120 -3.64 17.02 8.13
C SER A 120 -4.81 16.53 8.99
N ASN A 121 -4.56 15.64 9.95
CA ASN A 121 -5.61 15.13 10.85
C ASN A 121 -6.20 16.22 11.76
N ILE A 122 -5.39 17.19 12.20
CA ILE A 122 -5.90 18.35 12.97
C ILE A 122 -6.80 19.22 12.09
N ILE A 123 -6.39 19.45 10.84
CA ILE A 123 -7.15 20.26 9.88
C ILE A 123 -8.47 19.56 9.52
N GLU A 124 -8.44 18.25 9.26
CA GLU A 124 -9.61 17.46 8.87
C GLU A 124 -10.62 17.27 10.01
N ASN A 125 -10.16 17.05 11.25
CA ASN A 125 -11.06 16.85 12.40
C ASN A 125 -11.59 18.16 12.99
N THR A 126 -11.00 19.31 12.63
CA THR A 126 -11.52 20.60 13.08
C THR A 126 -12.44 21.17 12.01
N ASN A 127 -13.74 20.89 12.12
CA ASN A 127 -14.81 21.38 11.23
C ASN A 127 -14.93 22.92 11.12
N ASN A 128 -14.09 23.70 11.81
CA ASN A 128 -14.02 25.15 11.72
C ASN A 128 -12.77 25.59 10.94
N VAL A 129 -12.93 25.65 9.62
CA VAL A 129 -11.95 26.02 8.58
C VAL A 129 -11.17 27.33 8.87
N ASN A 130 -11.66 28.18 9.79
CA ASN A 130 -11.11 29.51 10.03
C ASN A 130 -10.40 29.73 11.39
N MET A 131 -10.24 28.72 12.28
CA MET A 131 -9.83 29.05 13.66
C MET A 131 -8.74 28.21 14.35
N THR A 132 -8.29 27.09 13.78
CA THR A 132 -7.16 26.33 14.34
C THR A 132 -5.95 26.44 13.43
N ASN A 133 -5.08 27.41 13.73
CA ASN A 133 -3.75 27.45 13.12
C ASN A 133 -2.88 26.35 13.78
N PRO A 134 -2.52 25.27 13.07
CA PRO A 134 -1.78 24.14 13.66
C PRO A 134 -0.40 24.59 14.19
N SER A 135 0.15 25.67 13.63
CA SER A 135 1.43 26.26 14.07
C SER A 135 1.44 26.77 15.51
N ARG A 136 0.27 26.90 16.15
CA ARG A 136 0.16 27.26 17.57
C ARG A 136 0.52 26.11 18.51
N TRP A 137 0.55 24.87 18.02
CA TRP A 137 0.95 23.72 18.82
C TRP A 137 2.45 23.52 18.67
N ALA A 138 3.18 23.36 19.78
CA ALA A 138 4.64 23.29 19.77
C ALA A 138 5.19 22.21 18.82
N ALA A 139 4.55 21.03 18.82
CA ALA A 139 4.90 19.91 17.94
C ALA A 139 4.71 20.20 16.44
N TYR A 140 3.82 21.15 16.10
CA TYR A 140 3.53 21.53 14.72
C TYR A 140 3.98 22.97 14.43
N SER A 141 4.88 23.52 15.25
CA SER A 141 5.39 24.87 15.07
C SER A 141 6.19 25.00 13.76
N ARG A 142 6.26 26.22 13.22
CA ARG A 142 7.05 26.53 12.03
C ARG A 142 8.53 26.16 12.19
N GLN A 143 9.10 26.43 13.35
CA GLN A 143 10.49 26.09 13.64
C GLN A 143 10.73 24.58 13.61
N ASN A 144 9.78 23.77 14.11
CA ASN A 144 9.88 22.32 14.01
C ASN A 144 9.80 21.86 12.55
N LEU A 145 8.90 22.42 11.75
CA LEU A 145 8.81 22.13 10.32
C LEU A 145 10.11 22.48 9.58
N GLU A 146 10.68 23.67 9.83
CA GLU A 146 11.94 24.09 9.23
C GLU A 146 13.08 23.12 9.61
N ASN A 147 13.17 22.72 10.89
CA ASN A 147 14.14 21.72 11.34
C ASN A 147 13.98 20.36 10.65
N ILE A 148 12.73 19.92 10.43
CA ILE A 148 12.45 18.69 9.69
C ILE A 148 12.94 18.85 8.25
N LEU A 149 12.55 19.94 7.57
CA LEU A 149 12.88 20.19 6.16
C LEU A 149 14.37 20.41 5.88
N LEU A 150 15.14 20.88 6.87
CA LEU A 150 16.59 21.00 6.74
C LEU A 150 17.28 19.68 6.42
N ALA A 151 16.69 18.55 6.85
CA ALA A 151 17.19 17.20 6.58
C ALA A 151 16.82 16.69 5.17
N TYR A 152 15.99 17.41 4.41
CA TYR A 152 15.54 16.99 3.08
C TYR A 152 16.09 17.97 2.03
N THR A 153 17.20 17.59 1.41
CA THR A 153 17.75 18.23 0.20
C THR A 153 17.47 17.35 -1.01
N SER A 154 17.64 17.86 -2.24
CA SER A 154 17.48 17.04 -3.45
C SER A 154 18.29 15.73 -3.41
N HIS A 155 19.52 15.74 -2.89
CA HIS A 155 20.33 14.53 -2.75
C HIS A 155 19.83 13.57 -1.66
N GLU A 156 19.28 14.11 -0.57
CA GLU A 156 18.65 13.28 0.47
C GLU A 156 17.38 12.62 -0.08
N ILE A 157 16.63 13.29 -0.96
CA ILE A 157 15.48 12.68 -1.64
C ILE A 157 15.93 11.46 -2.47
N GLU A 158 17.00 11.56 -3.24
CA GLU A 158 17.58 10.41 -3.98
C GLU A 158 17.93 9.26 -3.03
N THR A 159 18.60 9.57 -1.91
CA THR A 159 18.98 8.57 -0.91
C THR A 159 17.77 7.91 -0.26
N LEU A 160 16.71 8.67 0.03
CA LEU A 160 15.47 8.15 0.59
C LEU A 160 14.75 7.23 -0.40
N VAL A 161 14.68 7.61 -1.69
CA VAL A 161 14.08 6.77 -2.73
C VAL A 161 14.87 5.48 -2.91
N LYS A 162 16.20 5.56 -2.93
CA LYS A 162 17.07 4.37 -2.93
C LYS A 162 16.80 3.46 -1.74
N ARG A 163 16.61 4.02 -0.55
CA ARG A 163 16.30 3.25 0.66
C ARG A 163 14.93 2.58 0.54
N LEU A 164 13.90 3.29 0.07
CA LEU A 164 12.58 2.71 -0.20
C LEU A 164 12.67 1.52 -1.17
N HIS A 165 13.42 1.68 -2.26
CA HIS A 165 13.64 0.62 -3.24
C HIS A 165 14.35 -0.58 -2.62
N THR A 166 15.42 -0.33 -1.86
CA THR A 166 16.21 -1.38 -1.20
C THR A 166 15.36 -2.17 -0.20
N HIS A 167 14.50 -1.51 0.58
CA HIS A 167 13.57 -2.19 1.48
C HIS A 167 12.61 -3.12 0.71
N MET A 168 11.99 -2.62 -0.36
CA MET A 168 11.11 -3.44 -1.20
C MET A 168 11.82 -4.65 -1.80
N VAL A 169 13.03 -4.47 -2.34
CA VAL A 169 13.81 -5.58 -2.90
C VAL A 169 14.23 -6.58 -1.82
N ASN A 170 14.54 -6.13 -0.60
CA ASN A 170 14.87 -7.05 0.48
C ASN A 170 13.66 -7.89 0.93
N ASP A 171 12.48 -7.27 0.99
CA ASP A 171 11.26 -7.95 1.46
C ASP A 171 10.68 -8.91 0.42
N PHE A 172 10.82 -8.63 -0.87
CA PHE A 172 10.18 -9.41 -1.95
C PHE A 172 11.15 -10.01 -2.99
N GLY A 173 12.38 -9.51 -3.09
CA GLY A 173 13.37 -9.93 -4.09
C GLY A 173 14.10 -11.23 -3.76
N TYR A 174 14.05 -11.71 -2.52
CA TYR A 174 14.75 -12.94 -2.10
C TYR A 174 14.07 -14.23 -2.60
N HIS A 175 12.82 -14.15 -3.04
CA HIS A 175 12.08 -15.29 -3.54
C HIS A 175 12.31 -15.38 -5.05
N GLN A 176 13.20 -16.28 -5.48
CA GLN A 176 13.47 -16.75 -6.86
C GLN A 176 12.91 -15.87 -7.98
N GLU A 177 13.76 -15.39 -8.92
CA GLU A 177 13.35 -14.70 -10.15
C GLU A 177 12.13 -15.39 -10.82
N ASN A 178 10.95 -14.94 -10.43
CA ASN A 178 9.67 -15.51 -10.80
C ASN A 178 8.89 -14.31 -11.33
N ALA A 179 8.38 -14.41 -12.56
CA ALA A 179 7.65 -13.32 -13.22
C ALA A 179 6.54 -12.73 -12.33
N ILE A 180 5.93 -13.55 -11.47
CA ILE A 180 4.88 -13.15 -10.51
C ILE A 180 5.42 -12.19 -9.43
N ASN A 181 6.66 -12.38 -8.97
CA ASN A 181 7.30 -11.49 -8.00
C ASN A 181 7.76 -10.18 -8.65
N ASN A 182 8.21 -10.20 -9.91
CA ASN A 182 8.56 -8.97 -10.62
C ASN A 182 7.31 -8.09 -10.80
N VAL A 183 6.19 -8.69 -11.21
CA VAL A 183 4.89 -7.99 -11.31
C VAL A 183 4.43 -7.45 -9.94
N LEU A 184 4.70 -8.18 -8.85
CA LEU A 184 4.44 -7.70 -7.49
C LEU A 184 5.26 -6.45 -7.18
N CYS A 185 6.58 -6.51 -7.40
CA CYS A 185 7.49 -5.40 -7.17
C CYS A 185 7.09 -4.17 -8.00
N ASP A 186 6.72 -4.31 -9.27
CA ASP A 186 6.25 -3.20 -10.11
C ASP A 186 4.99 -2.52 -9.55
N LYS A 187 4.01 -3.33 -9.10
CA LYS A 187 2.78 -2.86 -8.48
C LYS A 187 3.07 -2.12 -7.16
N LEU A 188 3.96 -2.67 -6.34
CA LEU A 188 4.36 -2.08 -5.06
C LEU A 188 5.16 -0.80 -5.27
N TRP A 189 6.12 -0.77 -6.19
CA TRP A 189 6.93 0.39 -6.52
C TRP A 189 6.06 1.56 -7.00
N SER A 190 5.11 1.28 -7.89
CA SER A 190 4.13 2.26 -8.35
C SER A 190 3.29 2.83 -7.19
N CYS A 191 2.88 1.98 -6.24
CA CYS A 191 2.13 2.42 -5.06
C CYS A 191 2.99 3.27 -4.11
N ILE A 192 4.24 2.86 -3.84
CA ILE A 192 5.20 3.63 -3.03
C ILE A 192 5.45 4.99 -3.65
N GLN A 193 5.68 5.06 -4.97
CA GLN A 193 5.84 6.33 -5.70
C GLN A 193 4.59 7.21 -5.52
N GLY A 194 3.40 6.65 -5.73
CA GLY A 194 2.13 7.36 -5.58
C GLY A 194 1.93 7.94 -4.18
N GLN A 195 2.15 7.13 -3.13
CA GLN A 195 2.04 7.56 -1.74
C GLN A 195 3.10 8.59 -1.36
N THR A 196 4.32 8.43 -1.86
CA THR A 196 5.41 9.41 -1.65
C THR A 196 5.04 10.77 -2.24
N VAL A 197 4.62 10.80 -3.51
CA VAL A 197 4.18 12.03 -4.18
C VAL A 197 2.98 12.64 -3.45
N SER A 198 2.01 11.82 -3.01
CA SER A 198 0.86 12.27 -2.24
C SER A 198 1.26 12.94 -0.91
N LEU A 199 2.20 12.35 -0.17
CA LEU A 199 2.75 12.91 1.06
C LEU A 199 3.37 14.30 0.82
N TYR A 200 4.18 14.43 -0.22
CA TYR A 200 4.79 15.71 -0.56
C TYR A 200 3.76 16.75 -1.03
N LEU A 201 2.77 16.37 -1.83
CA LEU A 201 1.68 17.28 -2.22
C LEU A 201 0.88 17.79 -1.01
N LYS A 202 0.62 16.91 -0.03
CA LYS A 202 0.01 17.30 1.24
C LYS A 202 0.91 18.28 2.00
N LEU A 203 2.22 18.02 2.08
CA LEU A 203 3.19 18.92 2.69
C LEU A 203 3.17 20.31 2.04
N TYR A 204 3.26 20.40 0.70
CA TYR A 204 3.19 21.68 -0.01
C TYR A 204 1.88 22.42 0.26
N THR A 205 0.76 21.70 0.28
CA THR A 205 -0.56 22.27 0.57
C THR A 205 -0.63 22.84 2.01
N VAL A 206 -0.09 22.11 2.98
CA VAL A 206 -0.02 22.55 4.38
C VAL A 206 0.87 23.78 4.51
N ILE A 207 2.02 23.80 3.82
CA ILE A 207 2.95 24.93 3.85
C ILE A 207 2.32 26.19 3.27
N ASP A 208 1.70 26.09 2.10
CA ASP A 208 1.09 27.24 1.43
C ASP A 208 -0.06 27.87 2.24
N LYS A 209 -0.84 27.03 2.95
CA LYS A 209 -1.96 27.48 3.77
C LYS A 209 -1.56 27.99 5.16
N HIS A 210 -0.64 27.31 5.84
CA HIS A 210 -0.40 27.52 7.27
C HIS A 210 1.04 27.92 7.64
N TYR A 211 2.02 27.74 6.74
CA TYR A 211 3.45 27.97 7.01
C TYR A 211 4.13 28.78 5.90
N ARG A 212 3.47 29.82 5.39
CA ARG A 212 3.96 30.65 4.27
C ARG A 212 5.37 31.20 4.53
N GLY A 213 6.24 31.08 3.53
CA GLY A 213 7.63 31.49 3.58
C GLY A 213 8.58 30.44 4.18
N THR A 214 8.11 29.20 4.39
CA THR A 214 8.99 28.08 4.71
C THR A 214 9.82 27.74 3.48
N ASN A 215 11.14 27.59 3.65
CA ASN A 215 12.03 27.25 2.56
C ASN A 215 12.13 25.71 2.39
N ILE A 216 11.86 25.22 1.18
CA ILE A 216 11.94 23.80 0.82
C ILE A 216 13.13 23.65 -0.14
N ARG A 217 14.05 22.73 0.18
CA ARG A 217 15.32 22.55 -0.55
C ARG A 217 15.27 21.44 -1.60
N PHE A 218 14.08 21.00 -1.95
CA PHE A 218 13.84 20.02 -3.00
C PHE A 218 12.56 20.40 -3.76
N THR A 219 12.44 19.89 -4.97
CA THR A 219 11.31 20.12 -5.86
C THR A 219 10.53 18.84 -6.12
N LYS A 220 9.33 18.98 -6.69
CA LYS A 220 8.57 17.84 -7.22
C LYS A 220 9.37 17.06 -8.27
N ASN A 221 10.19 17.74 -9.07
CA ASN A 221 11.00 17.10 -10.10
C ASN A 221 12.09 16.22 -9.49
N ASP A 222 12.67 16.62 -8.36
CA ASP A 222 13.69 15.82 -7.68
C ASP A 222 13.11 14.48 -7.22
N ILE A 223 11.87 14.49 -6.71
CA ILE A 223 11.15 13.26 -6.31
C ILE A 223 10.88 12.39 -7.54
N ILE A 224 10.31 12.96 -8.61
CA ILE A 224 9.97 12.19 -9.82
C ILE A 224 11.23 11.58 -10.44
N SER A 225 12.28 12.37 -10.62
CA SER A 225 13.54 11.92 -11.21
C SER A 225 14.18 10.81 -10.39
N ALA A 226 14.16 10.92 -9.04
CA ALA A 226 14.68 9.86 -8.17
C ALA A 226 13.91 8.54 -8.32
N PHE A 227 12.59 8.57 -8.51
CA PHE A 227 11.80 7.35 -8.75
C PHE A 227 12.01 6.77 -10.16
N GLU A 228 12.18 7.62 -11.17
CA GLU A 228 12.42 7.16 -12.55
C GLU A 228 13.76 6.43 -12.72
N GLU A 229 14.76 6.71 -11.87
CA GLU A 229 16.04 5.97 -11.85
C GLU A 229 15.84 4.45 -11.65
N TYR A 230 14.82 4.06 -10.90
CA TYR A 230 14.53 2.65 -10.56
C TYR A 230 13.43 2.02 -11.41
N LYS A 231 12.94 2.71 -12.45
CA LYS A 231 11.85 2.19 -13.30
C LYS A 231 12.29 1.10 -14.27
N ASN A 232 13.59 1.03 -14.56
CA ASN A 232 14.22 0.05 -15.45
C ASN A 232 15.34 -0.76 -14.76
N ALA A 233 15.44 -0.67 -13.42
CA ALA A 233 16.43 -1.39 -12.63
C ALA A 233 15.90 -2.78 -12.26
#